data_AF-A0A0Q6FNP5-F1
#
_entry.id   AF-A0A0Q6FNP5-F1
#
_cell.length_a   1.000
_cell.length_b   1.000
_cell.length_c   1.000
_cell.angle_alpha   90.00
_cell.angle_beta   90.00
_cell.angle_gamma   90.00
#
_symmetry.space_group_name_H-M   'P 1'
#
loop_
_entity.id
_entity.type
_entity.pdbx_description
1 polymer ?
#
loop_
_entity_poly.entity_id
_entity_poly.type
_entity_poly.pdbx_seq_one_letter_code
_entity_poly.pdbx_strand_id
1 'polypeptide(L)' 'MSEVWDLDNLLKPTLDAMEGVFGLRQWRGTPQPADDQVDEIRAVKRQPRPGEVPGARIEVWLIETDAE' A
#
# COMPACT_ATOMS: atom_id res chain seq x y z
N MET A 1 10.67 -20.03 -9.73
CA MET A 1 11.24 -19.42 -8.51
C MET A 1 10.66 -18.04 -8.43
N SER A 2 9.73 -17.78 -7.51
CA SER A 2 9.31 -16.40 -7.19
C SER A 2 10.53 -15.67 -6.67
N GLU A 3 10.81 -14.49 -7.20
CA GLU A 3 11.91 -13.67 -6.66
C GLU A 3 11.51 -13.23 -5.25
N VAL A 4 12.47 -13.14 -4.33
CA VAL A 4 12.29 -12.61 -2.95
C VAL A 4 11.69 -11.18 -2.92
N TRP A 5 11.52 -10.56 -4.09
CA TRP A 5 11.13 -9.18 -4.32
C TRP A 5 9.88 -9.05 -5.19
N ASP A 6 8.96 -10.02 -5.13
CA ASP A 6 7.66 -9.87 -5.75
C ASP A 6 6.87 -8.77 -5.04
N LEU A 7 6.25 -7.88 -5.82
CA LEU A 7 5.55 -6.68 -5.31
C LEU A 7 4.32 -7.04 -4.46
N ASP A 8 3.71 -8.19 -4.71
CA ASP A 8 2.56 -8.70 -3.95
C ASP A 8 2.93 -8.97 -2.48
N ASN A 9 4.12 -9.52 -2.23
CA ASN A 9 4.64 -9.78 -0.89
C ASN A 9 4.94 -8.48 -0.11
N LEU A 10 5.12 -7.35 -0.81
CA LEU A 10 5.30 -6.05 -0.19
C LEU A 10 3.98 -5.33 0.08
N LEU A 11 2.91 -5.71 -0.61
CA LEU A 11 1.64 -4.99 -0.53
C LEU A 11 1.02 -5.10 0.87
N LYS A 12 0.87 -6.33 1.38
CA LYS A 12 0.22 -6.56 2.67
C LYS A 12 0.96 -5.88 3.85
N PRO A 13 2.28 -6.06 4.03
CA PRO A 13 3.01 -5.35 5.09
C PRO A 13 2.95 -3.83 4.96
N THR A 14 2.86 -3.30 3.74
CA THR A 14 2.71 -1.86 3.50
C THR A 14 1.36 -1.36 3.99
N LEU A 15 0.27 -2.01 3.61
CA LEU A 15 -1.09 -1.66 4.08
C LEU A 15 -1.23 -1.83 5.59
N ASP A 16 -0.67 -2.93 6.13
CA ASP A 16 -0.68 -3.20 7.57
C ASP A 16 0.02 -2.05 8.36
N ALA A 17 1.13 -1.51 7.85
CA ALA A 17 1.85 -0.39 8.46
C ALA A 17 1.13 0.96 8.32
N MET A 18 0.15 1.07 7.42
CA MET A 18 -0.61 2.29 7.15
C MET A 18 -1.86 2.42 8.02
N GLU A 19 -2.00 1.63 9.10
CA GLU A 19 -3.05 1.78 10.11
C GLU A 19 -3.22 3.23 10.58
N GLY A 20 -2.12 3.96 10.80
CA GLY A 20 -2.17 5.36 11.24
C GLY A 20 -2.74 6.33 10.18
N VAL A 21 -2.81 5.91 8.92
CA VAL A 21 -3.38 6.68 7.80
C VAL A 21 -4.83 6.29 7.56
N PHE A 22 -5.12 4.98 7.48
CA PHE A 22 -6.47 4.47 7.18
C PHE A 22 -7.39 4.43 8.41
N GLY A 23 -6.80 4.40 9.61
CA GLY A 23 -7.50 4.03 10.83
C GLY A 23 -7.81 2.53 10.88
N LEU A 24 -8.68 2.17 11.81
CA LEU A 24 -9.10 0.78 12.04
C LEU A 24 -10.42 0.46 11.35
N ARG A 25 -10.50 -0.74 10.79
CA ARG A 25 -11.72 -1.27 10.18
C ARG A 25 -12.81 -1.49 11.24
N GLN A 26 -14.04 -1.06 10.94
CA GLN A 26 -15.20 -1.36 11.77
C GLN A 26 -15.77 -2.75 11.43
N TRP A 27 -15.24 -3.79 12.09
CA TRP A 27 -15.67 -5.16 11.87
C TRP A 27 -15.61 -6.00 13.16
N ARG A 28 -16.22 -7.19 13.14
CA ARG A 28 -16.20 -8.13 14.27
C ARG A 28 -15.03 -9.12 14.08
N GLY A 29 -13.85 -8.76 14.57
CA GLY A 29 -12.64 -9.56 14.47
C GLY A 29 -11.44 -8.90 15.16
N THR A 30 -10.24 -9.45 14.93
CA THR A 30 -8.99 -8.81 15.35
C THR A 30 -8.90 -7.40 14.75
N PRO A 31 -8.41 -6.37 15.47
CA PRO A 31 -8.16 -5.07 14.88
C PRO A 31 -7.30 -5.20 13.61
N GLN A 32 -7.76 -4.57 12.53
CA GLN A 32 -7.10 -4.53 11.24
C GLN A 32 -7.18 -3.10 10.70
N PRO A 33 -6.18 -2.63 9.96
CA PRO A 33 -6.28 -1.38 9.22
C PRO A 33 -7.51 -1.39 8.31
N ALA A 34 -8.09 -0.23 8.06
CA ALA A 34 -9.18 -0.07 7.09
C ALA A 34 -8.66 -0.12 5.64
N ASP A 35 -7.87 -1.15 5.32
CA ASP A 35 -7.33 -1.39 3.97
C ASP A 35 -8.42 -1.73 2.95
N ASP A 36 -9.62 -2.09 3.42
CA ASP A 36 -10.81 -2.28 2.60
C ASP A 36 -11.34 -0.97 1.97
N GLN A 37 -10.84 0.18 2.39
CA GLN A 37 -11.12 1.49 1.77
C GLN A 37 -10.20 1.80 0.58
N VAL A 38 -9.23 0.95 0.26
CA VAL A 38 -8.31 1.17 -0.85
C VAL A 38 -8.93 0.68 -2.15
N ASP A 39 -9.39 1.61 -3.00
CA ASP A 39 -9.99 1.26 -4.29
C ASP A 39 -8.96 0.90 -5.36
N GLU A 40 -7.79 1.56 -5.36
CA GLU A 40 -6.76 1.36 -6.38
C GLU A 40 -5.34 1.29 -5.78
N ILE A 41 -4.57 0.29 -6.21
CA ILE A 41 -3.15 0.14 -5.90
C ILE A 41 -2.35 0.10 -7.19
N ARG A 42 -1.39 1.03 -7.31
CA ARG A 42 -0.38 1.03 -8.37
C ARG A 42 1.00 0.81 -7.76
N ALA A 43 1.67 -0.26 -8.18
CA ALA A 43 3.02 -0.58 -7.73
C ALA A 43 3.95 -0.75 -8.93
N VAL A 44 5.15 -0.16 -8.85
CA VAL A 44 6.17 -0.26 -9.89
C VAL A 44 7.50 -0.62 -9.24
N LYS A 45 8.09 -1.72 -9.69
CA LYS A 45 9.46 -2.12 -9.36
C LYS A 45 10.35 -1.80 -10.56
N ARG A 46 11.46 -1.13 -10.30
CA ARG A 46 12.49 -0.87 -11.31
C ARG A 46 13.88 -0.96 -10.68
N GLN A 47 14.89 -1.12 -11.51
CA GLN A 47 16.27 -1.00 -11.06
C GLN A 47 16.56 0.45 -10.60
N PRO A 48 17.28 0.64 -9.48
CA PRO A 48 17.75 1.97 -9.07
C PRO A 48 18.66 2.58 -10.14
N ARG A 49 18.59 3.90 -10.32
CA ARG A 49 19.50 4.64 -11.21
C ARG A 49 20.82 4.94 -10.51
N PRO A 50 21.92 5.20 -11.23
CA PRO A 50 23.18 5.61 -10.62
C PRO A 50 23.00 6.88 -9.76
N GLY A 51 23.46 6.82 -8.50
CA GLY A 51 23.34 7.92 -7.54
C GLY A 51 21.96 8.07 -6.88
N GLU A 52 20.99 7.23 -7.23
CA GLU A 52 19.70 7.18 -6.55
C GLU A 52 19.84 6.47 -5.20
N VAL A 53 19.20 7.01 -4.15
CA VAL A 53 19.12 6.34 -2.85
C VAL A 53 18.13 5.16 -3.00
N PRO A 54 18.55 3.90 -2.75
CA PRO A 54 17.64 2.77 -2.80
C PRO A 54 16.52 2.89 -1.77
N GLY A 55 15.30 2.53 -2.15
CA GLY A 55 14.16 2.56 -1.25
C GLY A 55 12.83 2.40 -1.98
N ALA A 56 11.75 2.59 -1.22
CA ALA A 56 10.40 2.66 -1.74
C ALA A 56 9.85 4.08 -1.56
N ARG A 57 9.02 4.52 -2.51
CA ARG A 57 8.20 5.73 -2.38
C ARG A 57 6.75 5.28 -2.28
N ILE A 58 6.08 5.72 -1.23
CA ILE A 58 4.65 5.48 -1.01
C ILE A 58 3.94 6.81 -1.19
N GLU A 59 2.92 6.84 -2.02
CA GLU A 59 2.08 8.01 -2.26
C GLU A 59 0.63 7.60 -2.04
N VAL A 60 -0.12 8.48 -1.36
CA VAL A 60 -1.50 8.22 -0.95
C VAL A 60 -2.32 9.40 -1.42
N TRP A 61 -3.43 9.11 -2.10
CA TRP A 61 -4.35 10.12 -2.60
C TRP A 61 -5.77 9.73 -2.23
N LEU A 62 -6.61 10.74 -2.00
CA LEU A 62 -8.05 10.53 -1.94
C LEU A 62 -8.56 10.42 -3.38
N ILE A 63 -9.35 9.38 -3.65
CA ILE A 63 -10.09 9.29 -4.90
C ILE A 63 -11.39 10.04 -4.67
N GLU A 64 -11.47 11.25 -5.21
CA GLU A 64 -12.72 12.00 -5.25
C GLU A 64 -13.64 11.33 -6.26
N THR A 65 -14.62 10.58 -5.76
CA THR A 65 -15.74 10.15 -6.59
C THR A 65 -16.65 11.35 -6.75
N ASP A 66 -16.79 11.87 -7.97
CA ASP A 66 -17.81 12.87 -8.28
C ASP A 66 -19.16 12.32 -7.80
N ALA A 67 -19.77 12.98 -6.82
CA ALA A 67 -21.07 12.60 -6.29
C ALA A 67 -22.11 12.82 -7.41
N GLU A 68 -22.69 11.73 -7.91
CA GLU A 68 -23.79 11.73 -8.89
C GLU A 68 -25.09 12.30 -8.32
#